data_AF-A0A2M6WWS7-F1
#
_entry.id   AF-A0A2M6WWS7-F1
#
_cell.length_a   1.000
_cell.length_b   1.000
_cell.length_c   1.000
_cell.angle_alpha   90.00
_cell.angle_beta   90.00
_cell.angle_gamma   90.00
#
_symmetry.space_group_name_H-M   'P 1'
#
loop_
_entity.id
_entity.type
_entity.pdbx_description
1 polymer ?
#
loop_
_entity_poly.entity_id
_entity_poly.type
_entity_poly.pdbx_seq_one_letter_code
_entity_poly.pdbx_strand_id
1 'polypeptide(L)'
;MKIEKKIWPEYFDEVKSGKKKFEFRLADFKVKADDILVLREWDPKTKEYTGRKISKKVSYVLKTKDLKFYSQKDVKKYGYQIIQLK
;
A
#
# COMPACT_ATOMS: atom_id res chain seq x y z
N MET A 1 7.45 -3.72 -14.15
CA MET A 1 7.86 -4.95 -13.42
C MET A 1 6.69 -5.47 -12.60
N LYS A 2 6.64 -6.76 -12.24
CA LYS A 2 5.65 -7.30 -11.29
C LYS A 2 6.26 -7.40 -9.89
N ILE A 3 5.57 -6.90 -8.88
CA ILE A 3 6.00 -6.92 -7.48
C ILE A 3 4.89 -7.59 -6.67
N GLU A 4 5.22 -8.63 -5.91
CA GLU A 4 4.24 -9.32 -5.05
C GLU A 4 4.32 -8.84 -3.60
N LYS A 5 3.17 -8.56 -3.00
CA LYS A 5 3.06 -8.21 -1.57
C LYS A 5 1.84 -8.88 -0.94
N LYS A 6 1.95 -9.21 0.34
CA LYS A 6 0.81 -9.69 1.15
C LYS A 6 -0.18 -8.56 1.39
N ILE A 7 -1.47 -8.86 1.42
CA ILE A 7 -2.53 -7.97 1.89
C ILE A 7 -3.46 -8.76 2.81
N TRP A 8 -3.99 -8.14 3.86
CA TRP A 8 -4.95 -8.79 4.74
C TRP A 8 -6.35 -8.84 4.12
N PRO A 9 -7.22 -9.77 4.56
CA PRO A 9 -8.53 -9.96 3.94
C PRO A 9 -9.40 -8.70 3.93
N GLU A 10 -9.40 -7.92 5.03
CA GLU A 10 -10.17 -6.68 5.12
C GLU A 10 -9.80 -5.67 4.02
N TYR A 11 -8.50 -5.44 3.80
CA TYR A 11 -8.05 -4.49 2.78
C TYR A 11 -8.13 -5.08 1.37
N PHE A 12 -8.03 -6.41 1.23
CA PHE A 12 -8.16 -7.07 -0.07
C PHE A 12 -9.53 -6.75 -0.68
N ASP A 13 -10.60 -6.90 0.10
CA ASP A 13 -11.96 -6.64 -0.37
C ASP A 13 -12.20 -5.13 -0.63
N GLU A 14 -11.59 -4.23 0.16
CA GLU A 14 -11.64 -2.78 -0.11
C GLU A 14 -10.92 -2.38 -1.40
N VAL A 15 -9.76 -2.98 -1.69
CA VAL A 15 -9.00 -2.71 -2.93
C VAL A 15 -9.65 -3.37 -4.14
N LYS A 16 -10.25 -4.55 -3.96
CA LYS A 16 -11.00 -5.28 -4.98
C LYS A 16 -12.25 -4.50 -5.39
N SER A 17 -13.03 -4.00 -4.43
CA SER A 17 -14.23 -3.20 -4.67
C SER A 17 -13.94 -1.80 -5.23
N GLY A 18 -12.69 -1.33 -5.16
CA GLY A 18 -12.30 0.02 -5.58
C GLY A 18 -12.62 1.10 -4.56
N LYS A 19 -13.14 0.73 -3.38
CA LYS A 19 -13.31 1.63 -2.22
C LYS A 19 -11.96 2.21 -1.81
N LYS A 20 -10.93 1.37 -1.75
CA LYS A 20 -9.54 1.74 -1.44
C LYS A 20 -8.67 1.69 -2.69
N LYS A 21 -8.07 2.83 -3.04
CA LYS A 21 -7.24 3.06 -4.24
C LYS A 21 -5.77 3.38 -3.90
N PHE A 22 -5.34 3.20 -2.64
CA PHE A 22 -3.96 3.44 -2.20
C PHE A 22 -3.42 2.30 -1.33
N GLU A 23 -2.10 2.12 -1.36
CA GLU A 23 -1.35 1.23 -0.47
C GLU A 23 -0.41 2.05 0.41
N PHE A 24 -0.34 1.70 1.69
CA PHE A 24 0.64 2.27 2.63
C PHE A 24 1.62 1.17 3.03
N ARG A 25 2.92 1.41 2.82
CA ARG A 25 3.98 0.43 3.04
C ARG A 25 5.24 1.14 3.54
N LEU A 26 6.07 0.39 4.27
CA LEU A 26 7.46 0.79 4.48
C LEU A 26 8.16 0.91 3.12
N ALA A 27 9.01 1.94 2.99
CA ALA A 27 9.78 2.19 1.78
C ALA A 27 11.03 1.28 1.67
N ASP A 28 10.86 -0.02 1.92
CA ASP A 28 11.91 -1.04 1.97
C ASP A 28 12.07 -1.83 0.65
N PHE A 29 11.33 -1.44 -0.39
CA PHE A 29 11.41 -2.05 -1.72
C PHE A 29 11.31 -0.99 -2.83
N LYS A 30 11.84 -1.33 -4.01
CA LYS A 30 11.77 -0.47 -5.20
C LYS A 30 10.44 -0.70 -5.92
N VAL A 31 9.71 0.38 -6.18
CA VAL A 31 8.48 0.42 -6.99
C VAL A 31 8.40 1.80 -7.66
N LYS A 32 7.91 1.84 -8.89
CA LYS A 32 7.68 3.08 -9.64
C LYS A 32 6.33 3.05 -10.35
N ALA A 33 5.93 4.20 -10.90
CA ALA A 33 4.80 4.26 -11.81
C ALA A 33 4.96 3.24 -12.96
N ASP A 34 3.84 2.73 -13.44
CA ASP A 34 3.72 1.67 -14.46
C ASP A 34 4.14 0.26 -14.04
N ASP A 35 4.69 0.06 -12.83
CA ASP A 35 4.81 -1.29 -12.27
C ASP A 35 3.44 -1.91 -11.95
N ILE A 36 3.39 -3.24 -11.84
CA ILE A 36 2.22 -3.98 -11.40
C ILE A 36 2.45 -4.47 -9.97
N LEU A 37 1.61 -4.03 -9.04
CA LEU A 37 1.58 -4.56 -7.69
C LEU A 37 0.56 -5.71 -7.62
N VAL A 38 1.03 -6.91 -7.34
CA VAL A 38 0.21 -8.11 -7.13
C VAL A 38 0.02 -8.28 -5.63
N LEU A 39 -1.21 -8.04 -5.18
CA LEU A 39 -1.60 -8.17 -3.78
C LEU A 39 -2.18 -9.57 -3.58
N ARG A 40 -1.48 -10.39 -2.80
CA ARG A 40 -1.87 -11.76 -2.46
C ARG A 40 -2.47 -11.76 -1.08
N GLU A 41 -3.71 -12.23 -0.98
CA GLU A 41 -4.37 -12.26 0.30
C GLU A 41 -3.71 -13.27 1.24
N TRP A 42 -3.37 -12.79 2.43
CA TRP A 42 -2.76 -13.56 3.51
C TRP A 42 -3.66 -13.45 4.73
N ASP A 43 -4.16 -14.59 5.22
CA ASP A 43 -4.96 -14.64 6.45
C ASP A 43 -4.02 -14.72 7.67
N PRO A 44 -3.99 -13.70 8.55
CA PRO A 44 -3.15 -13.72 9.74
C PRO A 44 -3.60 -14.76 10.79
N LYS A 45 -4.85 -15.24 10.75
CA LYS A 45 -5.37 -16.24 11.69
C LYS A 45 -4.84 -17.64 11.35
N THR A 46 -4.94 -18.04 10.09
CA THR A 46 -4.44 -19.34 9.62
C THR A 46 -2.95 -19.30 9.29
N LYS A 47 -2.38 -18.11 9.09
CA LYS A 47 -1.00 -17.89 8.61
C LYS A 47 -0.76 -18.51 7.24
N GLU A 48 -1.75 -18.41 6.36
CA GLU A 48 -1.70 -18.98 5.01
C GLU A 48 -2.17 -17.99 3.96
N TYR A 49 -1.79 -18.25 2.70
CA TYR A 49 -2.40 -17.59 1.56
C TYR A 49 -3.74 -18.25 1.23
N THR A 50 -4.79 -17.46 1.06
CA THR A 50 -6.13 -17.98 0.71
C THR A 50 -6.27 -18.38 -0.77
N GLY A 51 -5.24 -18.09 -1.58
CA GLY A 51 -5.27 -18.23 -3.04
C GLY A 51 -5.84 -17.01 -3.78
N ARG A 52 -6.54 -16.10 -3.09
CA ARG A 52 -7.04 -14.85 -3.69
C ARG A 52 -5.87 -13.91 -4.02
N LYS A 53 -5.93 -13.28 -5.20
CA LYS A 53 -4.98 -12.25 -5.65
C LYS A 53 -5.66 -11.17 -6.48
N ILE A 54 -5.15 -9.96 -6.41
CA ILE A 54 -5.51 -8.84 -7.30
C ILE A 54 -4.25 -8.17 -7.82
N SER A 55 -4.30 -7.70 -9.06
CA SER A 55 -3.21 -6.94 -9.68
C SER A 55 -3.67 -5.51 -9.93
N LYS A 56 -2.87 -4.54 -9.50
CA LYS A 56 -3.12 -3.12 -9.74
C LYS A 56 -1.89 -2.50 -10.40
N LYS A 57 -2.12 -1.68 -11.43
CA LYS A 57 -1.07 -0.85 -12.02
C LYS A 57 -0.77 0.30 -11.05
N VAL A 58 0.49 0.49 -10.73
CA VAL A 58 0.96 1.59 -9.88
C VAL A 58 0.89 2.88 -10.69
N SER A 59 0.08 3.83 -10.26
CA SER A 59 -0.05 5.14 -10.90
C SER A 59 0.91 6.18 -10.32
N TYR A 60 1.15 6.11 -9.00
CA TYR A 60 1.96 7.10 -8.28
C TYR A 60 2.63 6.47 -7.06
N VAL A 61 3.82 6.96 -6.71
CA VAL A 61 4.60 6.51 -5.55
C VAL A 61 5.13 7.73 -4.82
N LEU A 62 4.87 7.79 -3.51
CA LEU A 62 5.42 8.81 -2.62
C LEU A 62 6.19 8.13 -1.48
N LYS A 63 7.39 8.63 -1.19
CA LYS A 63 8.19 8.20 -0.04
C LYS A 63 8.25 9.32 0.97
N THR A 64 7.74 9.05 2.17
CA THR A 64 7.67 10.06 3.25
C THR A 64 9.03 10.57 3.71
N LYS A 65 10.11 9.80 3.51
CA LYS A 65 11.49 10.23 3.80
C LYS A 65 11.99 11.35 2.88
N ASP A 66 11.41 11.46 1.69
CA ASP A 66 11.77 12.49 0.70
C ASP A 66 10.98 13.80 0.94
N LEU A 67 10.01 13.79 1.86
CA LEU A 67 9.18 14.94 2.21
C LEU A 67 9.88 15.81 3.26
N LYS A 68 10.05 17.10 2.95
CA LYS A 68 10.67 18.11 3.83
C LYS A 68 9.71 19.24 4.22
N PHE A 69 8.40 19.01 4.11
CA PHE A 69 7.38 20.04 4.35
C PHE A 69 7.24 20.43 5.83
N TYR A 70 7.50 19.50 6.74
CA TYR A 70 7.28 19.68 8.18
C TYR A 70 8.51 19.31 8.99
N SER A 71 8.61 19.85 10.20
CA SER A 71 9.67 19.50 11.13
C SER A 71 9.59 18.03 11.54
N GLN A 72 10.74 17.40 11.84
CA GLN A 72 10.75 16.02 12.34
C GLN A 72 9.98 15.89 13.67
N LYS A 73 9.94 16.95 14.48
CA LYS A 73 9.18 17.00 15.73
C LYS A 73 7.68 16.86 15.46
N ASP A 74 7.15 17.61 14.49
CA ASP A 74 5.73 17.56 14.16
C ASP A 74 5.36 16.24 13.49
N VAL A 75 6.21 15.74 12.58
CA VAL A 75 6.00 14.41 11.96
C VAL A 75 5.99 13.31 13.01
N LYS A 76 6.89 13.35 14.01
CA LYS A 76 6.90 12.38 15.12
C LYS A 76 5.66 12.48 16.01
N LYS A 77 5.13 13.70 16.20
CA LYS A 77 3.96 13.96 17.04
C LYS A 77 2.64 13.57 16.37
N TYR A 78 2.48 13.88 15.08
CA TYR A 78 1.19 13.79 14.38
C TYR A 78 1.15 12.73 13.27
N GLY A 79 2.30 12.33 12.73
CA GLY A 79 2.37 11.44 11.57
C GLY A 79 1.90 12.11 10.27
N TYR A 80 1.60 11.28 9.27
CA TYR A 80 1.02 11.71 7.99
C TYR A 80 -0.38 11.11 7.83
N GLN A 81 -1.31 11.88 7.27
CA GLN A 81 -2.60 11.35 6.82
C GLN A 81 -2.55 11.09 5.32
N ILE A 82 -3.09 9.95 4.89
CA ILE A 82 -3.27 9.60 3.48
C ILE A 82 -4.75 9.68 3.17
N ILE A 83 -5.14 10.72 2.42
CA ILE A 83 -6.54 10.99 2.07
C ILE A 83 -6.71 10.68 0.59
N GLN A 84 -7.62 9.75 0.29
CA GLN A 84 -8.00 9.45 -1.08
C GLN A 84 -9.16 10.37 -1.50
N LEU A 85 -8.99 11.02 -2.65
CA LEU A 85 -10.04 11.81 -3.30
C LEU A 85 -10.85 10.94 -4.28
N LYS A 86 -12.09 11.33 -4.58
CA LYS A 86 -13.00 10.56 -5.45
C LYS A 86 -12.61 10.64 -6.91
#